data_AF-A0A0F9BZN2-F1
#
_entry.id   AF-A0A0F9BZN2-F1
#
_cell.length_a   1.000
_cell.length_b   1.000
_cell.length_c   1.000
_cell.angle_alpha   90.00
_cell.angle_beta   90.00
_cell.angle_gamma   90.00
#
_symmetry.space_group_name_H-M   'P 1'
#
loop_
_entity.id
_entity.type
_entity.pdbx_description
1 polymer ?
#
loop_
_entity_poly.entity_id
_entity_poly.type
_entity_poly.pdbx_seq_one_letter_code
_entity_poly.pdbx_strand_id
1 'polypeptide(L)'
;MSELTVEQVEAVVIDLSIIADLALPAGFHWRVNKLAQDWHRQRGEIERLRGALHPERLARNFHRTYERLAPAFSYTTRKESAVPFDDLPDNNKNLMLAVCSEIAELAEDMGNQAAIEKGPQR
;
A
#
# COMPACT_ATOMS: atom_id res chain seq x y z
N MET A 1 7.60 -25.42 -7.15
CA MET A 1 6.17 -25.18 -6.83
C MET A 1 5.87 -23.76 -7.27
N SER A 2 4.85 -23.54 -8.09
CA SER A 2 4.47 -22.17 -8.48
C SER A 2 3.83 -21.45 -7.30
N GLU A 3 4.19 -20.19 -7.09
CA GLU A 3 3.51 -19.33 -6.10
C GLU A 3 2.08 -19.04 -6.56
N LEU A 4 1.13 -19.04 -5.62
CA LEU A 4 -0.26 -18.70 -5.90
C LEU A 4 -0.43 -17.18 -6.00
N THR A 5 -1.30 -16.71 -6.91
CA THR A 5 -1.70 -15.30 -6.96
C THR A 5 -2.63 -14.95 -5.80
N VAL A 6 -2.76 -13.67 -5.47
CA VAL A 6 -3.69 -13.18 -4.43
C VAL A 6 -5.13 -13.60 -4.72
N GLU A 7 -5.53 -13.58 -5.98
CA GLU A 7 -6.86 -14.00 -6.45
C GLU A 7 -7.07 -15.51 -6.25
N GLN A 8 -6.04 -16.32 -6.49
CA GLN A 8 -6.09 -17.75 -6.24
C GLN A 8 -6.19 -18.06 -4.74
N VAL A 9 -5.49 -17.30 -3.89
CA VAL A 9 -5.60 -17.45 -2.42
C VAL A 9 -6.99 -17.02 -1.94
N GLU A 10 -7.53 -15.94 -2.47
CA GLU A 10 -8.89 -15.49 -2.15
C GLU A 10 -9.96 -16.54 -2.50
N ALA A 11 -9.87 -17.13 -3.69
CA ALA A 11 -10.77 -18.22 -4.10
C ALA A 11 -10.70 -19.41 -3.12
N VAL A 12 -9.50 -19.80 -2.70
CA VAL A 12 -9.30 -20.88 -1.72
C VAL A 12 -9.83 -20.52 -0.33
N VAL A 13 -9.66 -19.27 0.13
CA VAL A 13 -10.18 -18.81 1.43
C VAL A 13 -11.71 -18.83 1.43
N ILE A 14 -12.34 -18.35 0.35
CA ILE A 14 -13.79 -18.38 0.16
C ILE A 14 -14.30 -19.83 0.17
N ASP A 15 -13.73 -20.70 -0.65
CA ASP A 15 -14.13 -22.11 -0.72
C ASP A 15 -13.98 -22.81 0.64
N LEU A 16 -12.88 -22.58 1.36
CA LEU A 16 -12.68 -23.17 2.68
C LEU A 16 -13.70 -22.68 3.71
N SER A 17 -14.07 -21.39 3.69
CA SER A 17 -15.12 -20.87 4.57
C SER A 17 -16.48 -21.53 4.30
N ILE A 18 -16.83 -21.74 3.03
CA ILE A 18 -18.08 -22.40 2.62
C ILE A 18 -18.06 -23.88 3.02
N ILE A 19 -16.94 -24.58 2.78
CA ILE A 19 -16.78 -26.00 3.12
C ILE A 19 -16.83 -26.21 4.63
N ALA A 20 -16.26 -25.29 5.41
CA ALA A 20 -16.34 -25.35 6.87
C ALA A 20 -17.80 -25.43 7.32
N ASP A 21 -18.66 -24.54 6.81
CA ASP A 21 -20.10 -24.46 7.11
C ASP A 21 -20.91 -25.70 6.71
N LEU A 22 -20.43 -26.48 5.73
CA LEU A 22 -21.17 -27.62 5.19
C LEU A 22 -20.71 -28.99 5.70
N ALA A 23 -19.46 -29.15 6.14
CA ALA A 23 -18.89 -30.49 6.30
C ALA A 23 -17.82 -30.68 7.40
N LEU A 24 -17.39 -29.63 8.11
CA LEU A 24 -16.29 -29.76 9.08
C LEU A 24 -16.79 -29.84 10.53
N PRO A 25 -16.08 -30.58 11.41
CA PRO A 25 -16.36 -30.57 12.85
C PRO A 25 -16.26 -29.14 13.41
N ALA A 26 -17.12 -28.77 14.37
CA ALA A 26 -17.20 -27.42 14.94
C ALA A 26 -15.86 -26.84 15.45
N GLY A 27 -14.89 -27.68 15.82
CA GLY A 27 -13.54 -27.25 16.21
C GLY A 27 -12.65 -26.77 15.06
N PHE A 28 -13.03 -27.02 13.80
CA PHE A 28 -12.30 -26.60 12.60
C PHE A 28 -12.85 -25.28 12.03
N HIS A 29 -14.14 -25.02 12.23
CA HIS A 29 -14.83 -23.78 11.87
C HIS A 29 -14.12 -22.53 12.37
N TRP A 30 -13.82 -22.46 13.66
CA TRP A 30 -13.23 -21.25 14.23
C TRP A 30 -11.83 -20.97 13.66
N ARG A 31 -11.06 -22.01 13.31
CA ARG A 31 -9.73 -21.85 12.71
C ARG A 31 -9.83 -21.30 11.29
N VAL A 32 -10.71 -21.88 10.46
CA VAL A 32 -10.92 -21.42 9.08
C VAL A 32 -11.46 -20.00 9.08
N ASN A 33 -12.46 -19.71 9.92
CA ASN A 33 -13.03 -18.37 10.04
C ASN A 33 -12.00 -17.34 10.53
N LYS A 34 -11.16 -17.72 11.49
CA LYS A 34 -10.07 -16.85 11.96
C LYS A 34 -9.07 -16.56 10.85
N LEU A 35 -8.64 -17.57 10.10
CA LEU A 35 -7.73 -17.39 8.97
C LEU A 35 -8.33 -16.49 7.88
N ALA A 36 -9.61 -16.67 7.55
CA ALA A 36 -10.32 -15.82 6.60
C ALA A 36 -10.39 -14.36 7.09
N GLN A 37 -10.72 -14.14 8.36
CA GLN A 37 -10.76 -12.80 8.96
C GLN A 37 -9.38 -12.13 8.95
N ASP A 38 -8.34 -12.86 9.35
CA ASP A 38 -6.97 -12.37 9.35
C ASP A 38 -6.50 -12.04 7.92
N TRP A 39 -6.86 -12.88 6.92
CA TRP A 39 -6.62 -12.62 5.50
C TRP A 39 -7.26 -11.32 5.03
N HIS A 40 -8.57 -11.15 5.23
CA HIS A 40 -9.27 -9.93 4.82
C HIS A 40 -8.72 -8.69 5.50
N ARG A 41 -8.35 -8.79 6.78
CA ARG A 41 -7.71 -7.68 7.52
C ARG A 41 -6.36 -7.33 6.90
N GLN A 42 -5.50 -8.31 6.68
CA GLN A 42 -4.16 -8.08 6.11
C GLN A 42 -4.24 -7.52 4.70
N ARG A 43 -5.11 -8.07 3.85
CA ARG A 43 -5.36 -7.56 2.51
C ARG A 43 -5.84 -6.10 2.53
N GLY A 44 -6.82 -5.79 3.38
CA GLY A 44 -7.32 -4.43 3.52
C GLY A 44 -6.23 -3.45 3.95
N GLU A 45 -5.32 -3.87 4.83
CA GLU A 45 -4.16 -3.05 5.22
C GLU A 45 -3.17 -2.86 4.06
N ILE A 46 -2.89 -3.91 3.29
CA ILE A 46 -2.02 -3.82 2.09
C ILE A 46 -2.62 -2.84 1.07
N GLU A 47 -3.91 -2.95 0.78
CA GLU A 47 -4.61 -2.05 -0.14
C GLU A 47 -4.59 -0.60 0.37
N ARG A 48 -4.79 -0.41 1.68
CA ARG A 48 -4.69 0.91 2.33
C ARG A 48 -3.29 1.51 2.18
N LEU A 49 -2.25 0.71 2.39
CA LEU A 49 -0.85 1.14 2.28
C LEU A 49 -0.48 1.45 0.82
N ARG A 50 -0.85 0.58 -0.13
CA ARG A 50 -0.69 0.83 -1.58
C ARG A 50 -1.41 2.11 -2.00
N GLY A 51 -2.65 2.31 -1.56
CA GLY A 51 -3.41 3.54 -1.81
C GLY A 51 -2.82 4.79 -1.13
N ALA A 52 -2.04 4.62 -0.04
CA ALA A 52 -1.29 5.72 0.57
C ALA A 52 -0.03 6.07 -0.24
N LEU A 53 0.58 5.08 -0.90
CA LEU A 53 1.74 5.22 -1.78
C LEU A 53 1.38 5.58 -3.23
N HIS A 54 0.09 5.75 -3.56
CA HIS A 54 -0.31 6.16 -4.91
C HIS A 54 0.42 7.47 -5.32
N PRO A 55 1.09 7.51 -6.49
CA PRO A 55 2.05 8.58 -6.82
C PRO A 55 1.45 9.99 -6.74
N GLU A 56 0.23 10.19 -7.22
CA GLU A 56 -0.44 11.49 -7.14
C GLU A 56 -0.72 11.93 -5.70
N ARG A 57 -1.18 11.00 -4.86
CA ARG A 57 -1.48 11.30 -3.45
C ARG A 57 -0.20 11.62 -2.70
N LEU A 58 0.87 10.88 -2.98
CA LEU A 58 2.20 11.13 -2.43
C LEU A 58 2.72 12.50 -2.87
N ALA A 59 2.61 12.85 -4.16
CA ALA A 59 3.05 14.14 -4.70
C ALA A 59 2.31 15.33 -4.08
N ARG A 60 0.98 15.24 -3.94
CA ARG A 60 0.17 16.27 -3.26
C ARG A 60 0.58 16.45 -1.79
N ASN A 61 0.80 15.34 -1.09
CA ASN A 61 1.23 15.38 0.31
C ASN A 61 2.66 15.91 0.45
N PHE A 62 3.57 15.53 -0.45
CA PHE A 62 4.93 16.05 -0.53
C PHE A 62 4.88 17.56 -0.73
N HIS A 63 4.19 18.04 -1.76
CA HIS A 63 4.07 19.47 -2.06
C HIS A 63 3.59 20.28 -0.85
N ARG A 64 2.44 19.89 -0.28
CA ARG A 64 1.88 20.55 0.90
C ARG A 64 2.85 20.55 2.08
N THR A 65 3.55 19.43 2.29
CA THR A 65 4.48 19.28 3.42
C THR A 65 5.75 20.10 3.20
N TYR A 66 6.26 20.13 1.97
CA TYR A 66 7.44 20.89 1.57
C TYR A 66 7.19 22.39 1.74
N GLU A 67 6.08 22.92 1.21
CA GLU A 67 5.70 24.33 1.38
C GLU A 67 5.53 24.71 2.86
N ARG A 68 4.89 23.84 3.66
CA ARG A 68 4.70 24.07 5.09
C ARG A 68 6.02 24.07 5.87
N LEU A 69 6.96 23.18 5.52
CA LEU A 69 8.19 22.99 6.26
C LEU A 69 9.32 23.92 5.80
N ALA A 70 9.36 24.30 4.53
CA ALA A 70 10.42 25.12 3.94
C ALA A 70 10.82 26.35 4.80
N PRO A 71 9.88 27.18 5.29
CA PRO A 71 10.23 28.35 6.10
C PRO A 71 10.94 28.01 7.41
N ALA A 72 10.64 26.86 8.02
CA ALA A 72 11.30 26.41 9.25
C ALA A 72 12.78 26.04 9.03
N PHE A 73 13.19 25.82 7.78
CA PHE A 73 14.57 25.55 7.38
C PHE A 73 15.20 26.75 6.66
N SER A 74 14.67 27.96 6.87
CA SER A 74 15.14 29.20 6.21
C SER A 74 15.14 29.11 4.68
N TYR A 75 14.30 28.24 4.12
CA TYR A 75 14.11 28.07 2.70
C TYR A 75 12.78 28.67 2.26
N THR A 76 12.75 29.29 1.09
CA THR A 76 11.52 29.76 0.46
C THR A 76 11.41 29.10 -0.89
N THR A 77 10.26 28.50 -1.15
CA THR A 77 9.96 27.85 -2.42
C THR A 77 9.91 28.89 -3.53
N ARG A 78 10.21 28.46 -4.76
CA ARG A 78 10.16 29.36 -5.92
C ARG A 78 8.71 29.84 -6.09
N LYS A 79 8.51 31.09 -6.51
CA LYS A 79 7.16 31.65 -6.70
C LYS A 79 6.26 30.78 -7.59
N GLU A 80 6.83 30.17 -8.61
CA GLU A 80 6.14 29.26 -9.54
C GLU A 80 5.71 27.93 -8.90
N SER A 81 6.35 27.54 -7.80
CA SER A 81 6.02 26.35 -7.02
C SER A 81 5.16 26.68 -5.80
N ALA A 82 5.18 27.93 -5.32
CA ALA A 82 4.42 28.42 -4.16
C ALA A 82 2.93 28.66 -4.47
N VAL A 83 2.29 27.70 -5.14
CA VAL A 83 0.87 27.70 -5.53
C VAL A 83 0.24 26.35 -5.15
N PRO A 84 -1.09 26.20 -5.10
CA PRO A 84 -1.72 24.90 -4.93
C PRO A 84 -1.23 23.87 -5.97
N PHE A 85 -1.22 22.58 -5.59
CA PHE A 85 -0.69 21.52 -6.46
C PHE A 85 -1.35 21.46 -7.84
N ASP A 86 -2.64 21.76 -7.91
CA ASP A 86 -3.40 21.75 -9.17
C ASP A 86 -3.07 22.93 -10.09
N ASP A 87 -2.48 23.99 -9.53
CA ASP A 87 -2.08 25.21 -10.25
C ASP A 87 -0.57 25.23 -10.57
N LEU A 88 0.16 24.15 -10.24
CA LEU A 88 1.57 24.03 -10.57
C LEU A 88 1.78 24.02 -12.09
N PRO A 89 2.86 24.64 -12.60
CA PRO A 89 3.28 24.46 -13.97
C PRO A 89 3.46 22.96 -14.30
N ASP A 90 3.04 22.55 -15.49
CA ASP A 90 3.02 21.13 -15.89
C ASP A 90 4.36 20.43 -15.66
N ASN A 91 5.48 21.09 -16.00
CA ASN A 91 6.81 20.52 -15.78
C ASN A 91 7.10 20.22 -14.30
N ASN A 92 6.69 21.11 -13.39
CA ASN A 92 6.90 20.92 -11.95
C ASN A 92 5.99 19.80 -11.42
N LYS A 93 4.73 19.78 -11.85
CA LYS A 93 3.76 18.75 -11.47
C LYS A 93 4.21 17.36 -11.97
N ASN A 94 4.63 17.27 -13.22
CA ASN A 94 5.12 16.05 -13.84
C ASN A 94 6.38 15.53 -13.16
N LEU A 95 7.32 16.41 -12.80
CA LEU A 95 8.52 16.02 -12.06
C LEU A 95 8.15 15.44 -10.68
N MET A 96 7.25 16.08 -9.93
CA MET A 96 6.81 15.56 -8.63
C MET A 96 6.12 14.21 -8.74
N LEU A 97 5.27 14.02 -9.75
CA LEU A 97 4.61 12.74 -10.03
C LEU A 97 5.63 11.65 -10.37
N ALA A 98 6.60 11.93 -11.24
CA ALA A 98 7.65 10.99 -11.61
C ALA A 98 8.46 10.56 -10.38
N VAL A 99 8.95 11.51 -9.59
CA VAL A 99 9.71 11.21 -8.36
C VAL A 99 8.88 10.38 -7.37
N CYS A 100 7.60 10.69 -7.20
CA CYS A 100 6.73 9.94 -6.30
C CYS A 100 6.38 8.54 -6.82
N SER A 101 6.35 8.34 -8.15
CA SER A 101 6.23 7.00 -8.75
C SER A 101 7.43 6.14 -8.42
N GLU A 102 8.63 6.66 -8.63
CA GLU A 102 9.89 5.97 -8.29
C GLU A 102 9.96 5.61 -6.80
N ILE A 103 9.58 6.54 -5.91
CA ILE A 103 9.56 6.27 -4.46
C ILE A 103 8.55 5.17 -4.10
N ALA A 104 7.39 5.14 -4.77
CA ALA A 104 6.38 4.11 -4.52
C ALA A 104 6.89 2.72 -4.93
N GLU A 105 7.55 2.61 -6.08
CA GLU A 105 8.19 1.38 -6.55
C GLU A 105 9.30 0.92 -5.60
N LEU A 106 10.19 1.83 -5.19
CA LEU A 106 11.24 1.53 -4.21
C LEU A 106 10.67 1.04 -2.87
N ALA A 107 9.57 1.63 -2.40
CA ALA A 107 8.92 1.22 -1.16
C ALA A 107 8.30 -0.19 -1.28
N GLU A 108 7.75 -0.54 -2.44
CA GLU A 108 7.26 -1.90 -2.71
C GLU A 108 8.41 -2.91 -2.71
N ASP A 109 9.52 -2.60 -3.37
CA ASP A 109 10.71 -3.45 -3.38
C ASP A 109 11.31 -3.66 -1.99
N MET A 110 11.43 -2.59 -1.19
CA MET A 110 11.87 -2.68 0.20
C MET A 110 10.92 -3.54 1.05
N GLY A 111 9.61 -3.41 0.83
CA GLY A 111 8.60 -4.25 1.48
C GLY A 111 8.76 -5.73 1.14
N ASN A 112 9.01 -6.03 -0.14
CA ASN A 112 9.25 -7.39 -0.62
C ASN A 112 10.52 -8.01 -0.03
N GLN A 113 11.62 -7.24 0.03
CA GLN A 113 12.86 -7.69 0.65
C GLN A 113 12.68 -8.00 2.14
N ALA A 114 12.03 -7.12 2.89
CA ALA A 114 11.77 -7.33 4.31
C ALA A 114 10.88 -8.57 4.59
N ALA A 115 9.98 -8.93 3.66
CA ALA A 115 9.18 -10.14 3.75
C ALA A 115 10.02 -11.41 3.55
N ILE A 116 10.98 -11.39 2.60
CA ILE A 116 11.91 -12.50 2.35
C ILE A 116 12.81 -12.74 3.57
N GLU A 117 13.32 -11.68 4.19
CA GLU A 117 14.23 -11.76 5.35
C GLU A 117 13.56 -12.36 6.60
N LYS A 118 12.26 -12.11 6.81
CA LYS A 118 11.56 -12.62 7.99
C LYS A 118 11.28 -14.12 7.95
N GLY A 119 11.35 -14.76 6.77
CA GLY A 119 11.05 -16.17 6.57
C GLY A 119 9.63 -16.58 7.04
N PRO A 120 9.20 -17.83 6.77
CA PRO A 120 7.96 -18.33 7.37
C PRO A 120 8.15 -18.40 8.89
N GLN A 121 7.31 -17.69 9.65
CA GLN A 121 7.24 -17.89 11.10
C GLN A 121 6.85 -19.36 11.35
N ARG A 122 7.80 -20.13 11.89
CA ARG A 122 7.64 -21.53 12.26
C ARG A 122 6.81 -21.67 13.54
#